data_AF-A0AAU3D357-F1
#
_entry.id   AF-A0AAU3D357-F1
#
_cell.length_a   1.000
_cell.length_b   1.000
_cell.length_c   1.000
_cell.angle_alpha   90.00
_cell.angle_beta   90.00
_cell.angle_gamma   90.00
#
_symmetry.space_group_name_H-M   'P 1'
#
loop_
_entity.id
_entity.type
_entity.pdbx_description
1 polymer ?
#
loop_
_entity_poly.entity_id
_entity_poly.type
_entity_poly.pdbx_seq_one_letter_code
_entity_poly.pdbx_strand_id
1 'polypeptide(L)'
;MSRTDVHQVLLSDARIAARITEILGVFKSVPQRLATTLASRTDTPAGKFRPGTRHPQITLTHEQLAALAGTSRETTTKVLHEFADRGLLRLARGRVTVLDPARLLDEAG
;
A
#
# COMPACT_ATOMS: atom_id res chain seq x y z
N MET A 1 7.51 -19.48 23.15
CA MET A 1 7.16 -20.24 21.93
C MET A 1 8.45 -20.74 21.29
N SER A 2 8.55 -22.03 21.03
CA SER A 2 9.70 -22.62 20.33
C SER A 2 9.60 -22.35 18.82
N ARG A 3 10.72 -22.35 18.10
CA ARG A 3 10.76 -22.22 16.63
C ARG A 3 9.89 -23.27 15.93
N THR A 4 9.74 -24.43 16.55
CA THR A 4 8.92 -25.56 16.07
C THR A 4 7.42 -25.27 16.21
N ASP A 5 7.00 -24.60 17.30
CA ASP A 5 5.59 -24.26 17.54
C ASP A 5 5.08 -23.26 16.51
N VAL A 6 5.93 -22.28 16.17
CA VAL A 6 5.63 -21.27 15.14
C VAL A 6 5.50 -21.93 13.77
N HIS A 7 6.34 -22.93 13.46
CA HIS A 7 6.31 -23.65 12.19
C HIS A 7 5.04 -24.50 12.03
N GLN A 8 4.59 -25.13 13.12
CA GLN A 8 3.33 -25.88 13.17
C GLN A 8 2.12 -24.96 12.96
N VAL A 9 2.08 -23.81 13.64
CA VAL A 9 0.98 -22.85 13.49
C VAL A 9 0.97 -22.21 12.09
N LEU A 10 2.13 -21.90 11.54
CA LEU A 10 2.30 -21.35 10.18
C LEU A 10 1.75 -22.26 9.08
N LEU A 11 1.98 -23.57 9.19
CA LEU A 11 1.59 -24.55 8.17
C LEU A 11 0.18 -25.13 8.39
N SER A 12 -0.43 -24.90 9.57
CA SER A 12 -1.75 -25.45 9.90
C SER A 12 -2.93 -24.58 9.45
N ASP A 13 -2.74 -23.27 9.25
CA ASP A 13 -3.80 -22.39 8.76
C ASP A 13 -3.34 -21.59 7.54
N ALA A 14 -3.89 -21.94 6.38
CA ALA A 14 -3.63 -21.27 5.11
C ALA A 14 -3.90 -19.76 5.16
N ARG A 15 -4.78 -19.28 6.05
CA ARG A 15 -5.06 -17.85 6.23
C ARG A 15 -3.93 -17.14 6.97
N ILE A 16 -3.27 -17.81 7.91
CA ILE A 16 -2.09 -17.27 8.59
C ILE A 16 -0.91 -17.22 7.62
N ALA A 17 -0.70 -18.28 6.83
CA ALA A 17 0.32 -18.29 5.79
C ALA A 17 0.06 -17.22 4.71
N ALA A 18 -1.19 -17.04 4.27
CA ALA A 18 -1.57 -16.01 3.32
C ALA A 18 -1.35 -14.60 3.90
N ARG A 19 -1.77 -14.38 5.15
CA ARG A 19 -1.59 -13.09 5.84
C ARG A 19 -0.12 -12.78 6.08
N ILE A 20 0.70 -13.79 6.40
CA ILE A 20 2.15 -13.63 6.55
C ILE A 20 2.82 -13.43 5.19
N THR A 21 2.38 -14.09 4.12
CA THR A 21 2.88 -13.84 2.76
C THR A 21 2.53 -12.44 2.28
N GLU A 22 1.33 -11.95 2.62
CA GLU A 22 0.86 -10.59 2.37
C GLU A 22 1.68 -9.56 3.19
N ILE A 23 1.94 -9.84 4.47
CA ILE A 23 2.74 -8.99 5.37
C ILE A 23 4.24 -8.99 4.98
N LEU A 24 4.79 -10.15 4.63
CA LEU A 24 6.19 -10.31 4.22
C LEU A 24 6.41 -9.84 2.78
N GLY A 25 5.34 -9.67 1.99
CA GLY A 25 5.37 -9.12 0.64
C GLY A 25 6.37 -9.82 -0.29
N VAL A 26 6.66 -11.11 -0.05
CA VAL A 26 7.79 -11.86 -0.66
C VAL A 26 7.74 -11.84 -2.21
N PHE A 27 6.57 -11.58 -2.79
CA PHE A 27 6.37 -11.46 -4.24
C PHE A 27 5.94 -10.07 -4.72
N LYS A 28 5.71 -9.10 -3.81
CA LYS A 28 5.28 -7.74 -4.20
C LYS A 28 6.49 -6.82 -4.33
N SER A 29 6.63 -6.21 -5.51
CA SER A 29 7.58 -5.13 -5.76
C SER A 29 7.34 -3.92 -4.84
N VAL A 30 8.33 -3.03 -4.72
CA VAL A 30 8.17 -1.80 -3.90
C VAL A 30 6.94 -0.97 -4.34
N PRO A 31 6.69 -0.76 -5.65
CA PRO A 31 5.45 -0.14 -6.13
C PRO A 31 4.18 -0.84 -5.63
N GLN A 32 4.11 -2.17 -5.75
CA GLN A 32 2.94 -2.94 -5.32
C GLN A 32 2.70 -2.85 -3.81
N ARG A 33 3.77 -2.87 -2.99
CA ARG A 33 3.63 -2.70 -1.53
C ARG A 33 3.18 -1.29 -1.16
N LEU A 34 3.67 -0.26 -1.85
CA LEU A 34 3.21 1.12 -1.65
C LEU A 34 1.76 1.30 -2.08
N ALA A 35 1.37 0.76 -3.24
CA ALA A 35 -0.01 0.76 -3.71
C ALA A 35 -0.94 0.04 -2.72
N THR A 36 -0.56 -1.14 -2.23
CA THR A 36 -1.31 -1.88 -1.19
C THR A 36 -1.44 -1.07 0.11
N THR A 37 -0.35 -0.43 0.55
CA THR A 37 -0.30 0.40 1.77
C THR A 37 -1.21 1.62 1.67
N LEU A 38 -1.31 2.22 0.50
CA LEU A 38 -2.17 3.37 0.22
C LEU A 38 -3.64 2.95 0.06
N ALA A 39 -3.91 1.88 -0.70
CA ALA A 39 -5.25 1.36 -0.94
C ALA A 39 -5.92 0.85 0.35
N SER A 40 -5.17 0.18 1.23
CA SER A 40 -5.69 -0.26 2.54
C SER A 40 -6.09 0.90 3.48
N ARG A 41 -5.65 2.13 3.18
CA ARG A 41 -5.96 3.34 3.96
C ARG A 41 -7.01 4.23 3.29
N THR A 42 -7.46 3.88 2.09
CA THR A 42 -8.59 4.53 1.45
C THR A 42 -9.84 3.72 1.76
N ASP A 43 -10.70 4.24 2.63
CA ASP A 43 -11.95 3.61 3.09
C ASP A 43 -13.07 3.66 2.03
N THR A 44 -12.71 3.72 0.73
CA THR A 44 -13.65 4.00 -0.36
C THR A 44 -13.84 2.74 -1.20
N PRO A 45 -15.08 2.23 -1.34
CA PRO A 45 -15.35 1.14 -2.28
C PRO A 45 -14.93 1.56 -3.68
N ALA A 46 -14.24 0.65 -4.39
CA ALA A 46 -13.68 0.85 -5.73
C ALA A 46 -14.74 1.43 -6.69
N GLY A 47 -14.75 2.76 -6.82
CA GLY A 47 -15.75 3.50 -7.58
C GLY A 47 -15.14 4.81 -8.03
N LYS A 48 -15.42 5.21 -9.27
CA LYS A 48 -14.97 6.49 -9.82
C LYS A 48 -15.54 7.62 -8.95
N PHE A 49 -14.67 8.52 -8.47
CA PHE A 49 -15.14 9.70 -7.75
C PHE A 49 -16.08 10.51 -8.64
N ARG A 50 -17.29 10.76 -8.13
CA ARG A 50 -18.22 11.68 -8.78
C ARG A 50 -17.70 13.11 -8.62
N PRO A 51 -17.93 14.01 -9.59
CA PRO A 51 -17.65 15.42 -9.41
C PRO A 51 -18.35 15.94 -8.14
N GLY A 52 -17.57 16.39 -7.15
CA GLY A 52 -18.06 16.85 -5.84
C GLY A 52 -17.79 15.91 -4.65
N THR A 53 -17.35 14.67 -4.87
CA THR A 53 -16.91 13.78 -3.79
C THR A 53 -15.45 14.06 -3.41
N ARG A 54 -15.14 14.17 -2.11
CA ARG A 54 -13.77 14.40 -1.65
C ARG A 54 -12.89 13.17 -1.91
N HIS A 55 -11.77 13.38 -2.60
CA HIS A 55 -10.74 12.37 -2.75
C HIS A 55 -10.16 11.96 -1.38
N PRO A 56 -9.90 10.66 -1.15
CA PRO A 56 -9.26 10.14 0.04
C PRO A 56 -7.90 10.80 0.22
N GLN A 57 -7.66 11.24 1.44
CA GLN A 57 -6.46 11.96 1.78
C GLN A 57 -5.76 11.25 2.93
N ILE A 58 -4.54 10.79 2.66
CA ILE A 58 -3.69 10.09 3.60
C ILE A 58 -2.69 11.10 4.15
N THR A 59 -2.72 11.31 5.46
CA THR A 59 -1.81 12.23 6.16
C THR A 59 -0.60 11.45 6.67
N LEU A 60 0.30 11.08 5.75
CA LEU A 60 1.56 10.39 6.07
C LEU A 60 2.70 11.02 5.28
N THR A 61 3.89 11.04 5.89
CA THR A 61 5.11 11.46 5.22
C THR A 61 5.66 10.33 4.34
N HIS A 62 6.55 10.67 3.40
CA HIS A 62 7.22 9.67 2.57
C HIS A 62 8.06 8.70 3.41
N GLU A 63 8.62 9.17 4.52
CA GLU A 63 9.38 8.34 5.44
C GLU A 63 8.51 7.33 6.19
N GLN A 64 7.33 7.75 6.65
CA GLN A 64 6.35 6.85 7.25
C GLN A 64 5.84 5.81 6.24
N LEU A 65 5.56 6.24 5.00
CA LEU A 65 5.17 5.33 3.92
C LEU A 65 6.29 4.33 3.59
N ALA A 66 7.55 4.79 3.60
CA ALA A 66 8.71 3.93 3.37
C ALA A 66 8.86 2.86 4.46
N ALA A 67 8.70 3.25 5.73
CA ALA A 67 8.74 2.32 6.86
C ALA A 67 7.63 1.27 6.76
N LEU A 68 6.42 1.68 6.38
CA LEU A 68 5.28 0.77 6.22
C LEU A 68 5.44 -0.19 5.03
N ALA A 69 5.98 0.29 3.90
CA ALA A 69 6.21 -0.53 2.72
C ALA A 69 7.54 -1.30 2.77
N GLY A 70 8.31 -1.20 3.86
CA GLY A 70 9.60 -1.87 4.02
C GLY A 70 10.61 -1.48 2.94
N THR A 71 10.82 -0.18 2.74
CA THR A 71 11.75 0.37 1.74
C THR A 71 12.39 1.67 2.23
N SER A 72 13.25 2.29 1.43
CA SER A 72 13.86 3.58 1.76
C SER A 72 12.95 4.76 1.40
N ARG A 73 13.17 5.90 2.07
CA ARG A 73 12.49 7.17 1.76
C ARG A 73 12.74 7.61 0.31
N GLU A 74 13.94 7.39 -0.20
CA GLU A 74 14.31 7.73 -1.58
C GLU A 74 13.51 6.90 -2.59
N THR A 75 13.49 5.58 -2.42
CA THR A 75 12.74 4.67 -3.30
C THR A 75 11.24 4.98 -3.22
N THR A 76 10.71 5.22 -2.02
CA THR A 76 9.31 5.63 -1.84
C THR A 76 9.00 6.92 -2.56
N THR A 77 9.90 7.91 -2.46
CA THR A 77 9.73 9.19 -3.14
C THR A 77 9.70 9.02 -4.65
N LYS A 78 10.57 8.17 -5.22
CA LYS A 78 10.58 7.87 -6.65
C LYS A 78 9.24 7.26 -7.11
N VAL A 79 8.80 6.19 -6.45
CA VAL A 79 7.54 5.52 -6.78
C VAL A 79 6.32 6.45 -6.60
N LEU A 80 6.27 7.24 -5.53
CA LEU A 80 5.16 8.17 -5.31
C LEU A 80 5.08 9.24 -6.41
N HIS A 81 6.21 9.73 -6.91
CA HIS A 81 6.23 10.65 -8.06
C HIS A 81 5.79 9.94 -9.34
N GLU A 82 6.25 8.72 -9.62
CA GLU A 82 5.77 7.93 -10.77
C GLU A 82 4.25 7.71 -10.73
N PHE A 83 3.70 7.51 -9.53
CA PHE A 83 2.25 7.40 -9.34
C PHE A 83 1.54 8.73 -9.59
N ALA A 84 2.13 9.84 -9.14
CA ALA A 84 1.60 11.18 -9.38
C ALA A 84 1.64 11.57 -10.86
N ASP A 85 2.73 11.27 -11.57
CA ASP A 85 2.92 11.55 -12.99
C ASP A 85 1.91 10.78 -13.86
N ARG A 86 1.52 9.58 -13.42
CA ARG A 86 0.46 8.77 -14.06
C ARG A 86 -0.95 9.19 -13.67
N GLY A 87 -1.10 10.23 -12.83
CA GLY A 87 -2.39 10.75 -12.37
C GLY A 87 -3.10 9.88 -11.35
N LEU A 88 -2.42 8.93 -10.71
CA LEU A 88 -3.00 8.08 -9.66
C LEU A 88 -3.13 8.85 -8.34
N LEU A 89 -2.15 9.71 -8.05
CA LEU A 89 -2.00 10.44 -6.80
C LEU A 89 -1.78 11.93 -7.04
N ARG A 90 -2.06 12.73 -6.03
CA ARG A 90 -1.53 14.09 -5.89
C ARG A 90 -0.76 14.20 -4.59
N LEU A 91 0.49 14.64 -4.69
CA LEU A 91 1.37 14.81 -3.53
C LEU A 91 1.30 16.24 -3.00
N ALA A 92 1.30 16.38 -1.68
CA ALA A 92 1.46 17.64 -0.97
C ALA A 92 2.32 17.40 0.28
N ARG A 93 2.78 18.48 0.93
CA ARG A 93 3.63 18.36 2.12
C ARG A 93 2.93 17.56 3.22
N GLY A 94 3.48 16.39 3.54
CA GLY A 94 2.96 15.46 4.57
C GLY A 94 1.61 14.82 4.22
N ARG A 95 1.23 14.81 2.94
CA ARG A 95 -0.12 14.45 2.52
C ARG A 95 -0.14 13.85 1.12
N VAL A 96 -0.84 12.74 0.96
CA VAL A 96 -1.07 12.06 -0.32
C VAL A 96 -2.57 12.02 -0.58
N THR A 97 -3.01 12.56 -1.71
CA THR A 97 -4.41 12.48 -2.16
C THR A 97 -4.52 11.41 -3.23
N VAL A 98 -5.45 10.46 -3.08
CA VAL A 98 -5.69 9.42 -4.08
C VAL A 98 -6.70 9.92 -5.10
N LEU A 99 -6.27 10.07 -6.35
CA LEU A 99 -7.10 10.56 -7.45
C LEU A 99 -7.90 9.44 -8.09
N ASP A 100 -7.27 8.27 -8.28
CA ASP A 100 -7.87 7.08 -8.88
C ASP A 100 -7.61 5.83 -8.02
N PRO A 101 -8.52 5.48 -7.10
CA PRO A 101 -8.37 4.32 -6.23
C PRO A 101 -8.44 2.99 -6.98
N ALA A 102 -9.18 2.94 -8.10
CA ALA A 102 -9.33 1.72 -8.88
C ALA A 102 -8.00 1.37 -9.55
N ARG A 103 -7.40 2.33 -10.25
CA ARG A 103 -6.08 2.12 -10.87
C ARG A 103 -4.98 1.93 -9.83
N LEU A 104 -5.08 2.57 -8.65
CA LEU A 104 -4.13 2.34 -7.56
C LEU A 104 -4.24 0.92 -6.99
N LEU A 105 -5.45 0.33 -6.97
CA LEU A 105 -5.65 -1.05 -6.58
C LEU A 105 -5.07 -2.02 -7.62
N ASP A 106 -5.19 -1.72 -8.91
CA ASP A 106 -4.55 -2.52 -9.98
C ASP A 106 -3.02 -2.55 -9.82
N GLU A 107 -2.41 -1.43 -9.41
CA GLU A 107 -0.98 -1.35 -9.11
C GLU A 107 -0.57 -2.17 -7.87
N ALA A 108 -1.51 -2.50 -6.99
CA ALA A 108 -1.24 -3.30 -5.81
C ALA A 108 -0.98 -4.77 -6.15
N GLY A 109 -1.41 -5.24 -7.33
CA GLY A 109 -1.34 -6.63 -7.75
C GLY A 109 -2.42 -7.48 -7.10
#